data_AF-A0A1H7U2H3-F1
#
_entry.id   AF-A0A1H7U2H3-F1
#
_cell.length_a   1.000
_cell.length_b   1.000
_cell.length_c   1.000
_cell.angle_alpha   90.00
_cell.angle_beta   90.00
_cell.angle_gamma   90.00
#
_symmetry.space_group_name_H-M   'P 1'
#
loop_
_entity.id
_entity.type
_entity.pdbx_description
1 polymer ?
#
loop_
_entity_poly.entity_id
_entity_poly.type
_entity_poly.pdbx_seq_one_letter_code
_entity_poly.pdbx_strand_id
1 'polypeptide(L)'
;MITDPWFLIAVVASFTGYAIYLAGLQRRLVEPNRASWLIWSSATLVEAFTYAAVNPGTPQSIVFMLSAAACVMIAVALWQRSRWSAPDLLEGICMGSSLAAILLWLVFREAFWAHMLVVAVVPVSFWPTWRSVWGDRARERSPAWGLWSIGDLATLMLATRTGGQDIGEYAYILVELACHASVWFMIGLGTVNPLRSFGWREGRLRVLDVYAPANPFAVRETHLGKAVFAAQPFGAGDEIVAFTGRRLPAERLPRRLIGQADRFVQIARDTYLGPSGGIDDLINHSCAPNAGLRFTGDTPVLVAIRDIAEGEEIAWDYSTTLADAQWRMTCTCGAPECRGIIAAFDTLPPDRQRWYLSRELVAPYLVPNRSDVAA
;
A
#
# COMPACT_ATOMS: atom_id res chain seq x y z
N MET A 1 28.54 4.56 30.27
CA MET A 1 27.43 4.66 29.30
C MET A 1 27.40 3.49 28.31
N ILE A 2 28.48 3.14 27.61
CA ILE A 2 28.47 2.07 26.59
C ILE A 2 28.20 0.65 27.14
N THR A 3 28.44 0.42 28.44
CA THR A 3 28.25 -0.86 29.11
C THR A 3 26.85 -1.09 29.69
N ASP A 4 25.93 -0.12 29.58
CA ASP A 4 24.55 -0.32 30.04
C ASP A 4 23.81 -1.26 29.08
N PRO A 5 23.17 -2.33 29.58
CA PRO A 5 22.47 -3.28 28.72
C PRO A 5 21.36 -2.61 27.90
N TRP A 6 20.69 -1.57 28.41
CA TRP A 6 19.65 -0.85 27.68
C TRP A 6 20.21 -0.03 26.53
N PHE A 7 21.39 0.55 26.69
CA PHE A 7 22.09 1.23 25.60
C PHE A 7 22.39 0.28 24.45
N LEU A 8 22.90 -0.92 24.76
CA LEU A 8 23.19 -1.94 23.75
C LEU A 8 21.91 -2.44 23.06
N ILE A 9 20.82 -2.67 23.82
CA ILE A 9 19.53 -3.08 23.26
C ILE A 9 18.99 -2.00 22.32
N ALA A 10 19.01 -0.72 22.73
CA ALA A 10 18.53 0.40 21.93
C ALA A 10 19.26 0.48 20.57
N VAL A 11 20.59 0.45 20.61
CA VAL A 11 21.45 0.51 19.42
C VAL A 11 21.20 -0.69 18.51
N VAL A 12 21.27 -1.91 19.05
CA VAL A 12 21.13 -3.14 18.24
C VAL A 12 19.74 -3.24 17.63
N ALA A 13 18.68 -2.96 18.38
CA ALA A 13 17.32 -3.02 17.88
C ALA A 13 17.08 -2.00 16.75
N SER A 14 17.54 -0.75 16.94
CA SER A 14 17.38 0.30 15.94
C SER A 14 18.09 -0.02 14.61
N PHE A 15 19.37 -0.39 14.66
CA PHE A 15 20.13 -0.73 13.44
C PHE A 15 19.65 -2.02 12.77
N THR A 16 19.25 -3.02 13.55
CA THR A 16 18.66 -4.25 13.00
C THR A 16 17.33 -3.93 12.31
N GLY A 17 16.54 -3.00 12.84
CA GLY A 17 15.32 -2.49 12.21
C GLY A 17 15.59 -1.93 10.83
N TYR A 18 16.54 -1.00 10.69
CA TYR A 18 16.93 -0.43 9.39
C TYR A 18 17.43 -1.50 8.40
N ALA A 19 18.28 -2.42 8.86
CA ALA A 19 18.83 -3.48 8.01
C ALA A 19 17.73 -4.42 7.48
N ILE A 20 16.79 -4.83 8.35
CA ILE A 20 15.66 -5.68 7.93
C ILE A 20 14.71 -4.93 7.02
N TYR A 21 14.42 -3.66 7.30
CA TYR A 21 13.55 -2.86 6.44
C TYR A 21 14.14 -2.72 5.03
N LEU A 22 15.44 -2.39 4.92
CA LEU A 22 16.14 -2.29 3.65
C LEU A 22 16.17 -3.63 2.91
N ALA A 23 16.41 -4.75 3.62
CA ALA A 23 16.37 -6.08 3.02
C ALA A 23 14.95 -6.43 2.51
N GLY A 24 13.92 -6.08 3.27
CA GLY A 24 12.52 -6.23 2.86
C GLY A 24 12.20 -5.43 1.60
N LEU A 25 12.65 -4.17 1.55
CA LEU A 25 12.51 -3.33 0.37
C LEU A 25 13.23 -3.91 -0.85
N GLN A 26 14.45 -4.41 -0.66
CA GLN A 26 15.23 -5.01 -1.75
C GLN A 26 14.54 -6.24 -2.34
N ARG A 27 13.86 -7.02 -1.49
CA ARG A 27 13.11 -8.23 -1.85
C ARG A 27 11.63 -8.00 -2.17
N ARG A 28 11.17 -6.74 -2.21
CA ARG A 28 9.77 -6.36 -2.48
C ARG A 28 8.75 -6.93 -1.49
N LEU A 29 9.15 -7.08 -0.22
CA LEU A 29 8.23 -7.41 0.88
C LEU A 29 7.35 -6.27 1.31
N VAL A 30 7.87 -5.05 1.15
CA VAL A 30 7.25 -3.82 1.60
C VAL A 30 7.21 -2.85 0.44
N GLU A 31 6.10 -2.12 0.33
CA GLU A 31 5.86 -1.10 -0.68
C GLU A 31 5.49 0.21 0.02
N PRO A 32 6.47 0.84 0.68
CA PRO A 32 6.17 1.92 1.58
C PRO A 32 5.86 3.23 0.85
N ASN A 33 5.23 4.15 1.57
CA ASN A 33 4.98 5.48 1.03
C ASN A 33 6.32 6.21 0.84
N ARG A 34 6.55 6.73 -0.37
CA ARG A 34 7.78 7.43 -0.77
C ARG A 34 7.97 8.76 -0.04
N ALA A 35 6.87 9.50 0.11
CA ALA A 35 6.88 10.78 0.81
C ALA A 35 7.22 10.57 2.29
N SER A 36 6.76 9.47 2.92
CA SER A 36 7.17 9.12 4.29
C SER A 36 8.68 9.06 4.43
N TRP A 37 9.36 8.30 3.57
CA TRP A 37 10.82 8.15 3.64
C TRP A 37 11.59 9.41 3.26
N LEU A 38 11.06 10.25 2.37
CA LEU A 38 11.65 11.55 2.07
C LEU A 38 11.54 12.51 3.27
N ILE A 39 10.34 12.58 3.88
CA ILE A 39 10.10 13.39 5.08
C ILE A 39 11.00 12.89 6.21
N TRP A 40 11.09 11.59 6.44
CA TRP A 40 11.91 10.98 7.48
C TRP A 40 13.40 11.20 7.27
N SER A 41 13.90 11.05 6.04
CA SER A 41 15.30 11.36 5.72
C SER A 41 15.63 12.82 6.01
N SER A 42 14.69 13.73 5.77
CA SER A 42 14.86 15.15 6.09
C SER A 42 14.80 15.38 7.60
N ALA A 43 13.77 14.89 8.27
CA ALA A 43 13.55 15.08 9.70
C ALA A 43 14.70 14.51 10.57
N THR A 44 15.11 13.27 10.30
CA THR A 44 16.22 12.62 11.03
C THR A 44 17.57 13.29 10.77
N LEU A 45 17.78 13.84 9.57
CA LEU A 45 18.99 14.62 9.29
C LEU A 45 19.02 15.92 10.09
N VAL A 46 17.89 16.63 10.17
CA VAL A 46 17.75 17.84 10.99
C VAL A 46 18.06 17.53 12.44
N GLU A 47 17.43 16.48 12.96
CA GLU A 47 17.62 16.04 14.33
C GLU A 47 19.08 15.69 14.62
N ALA A 48 19.74 14.94 13.74
CA ALA A 48 21.14 14.58 13.93
C ALA A 48 22.06 15.81 14.01
N PHE A 49 21.84 16.81 13.15
CA PHE A 49 22.64 18.04 13.16
C PHE A 49 22.32 18.95 14.35
N THR A 50 21.03 19.10 14.71
CA THR A 50 20.66 19.93 15.87
C THR A 50 21.16 19.29 17.16
N TYR A 51 21.02 17.97 17.31
CA TYR A 51 21.54 17.25 18.47
C TYR A 51 23.06 17.40 18.58
N ALA A 52 23.81 17.20 17.48
CA ALA A 52 25.26 17.35 17.47
C ALA A 52 25.72 18.78 17.77
N ALA A 53 24.96 19.79 17.34
CA ALA A 53 25.26 21.20 17.62
C ALA A 53 25.03 21.56 19.10
N VAL A 54 24.03 20.96 19.74
CA VAL A 54 23.69 21.20 21.15
C VAL A 54 24.57 20.37 22.09
N ASN A 55 24.96 19.15 21.67
CA ASN A 55 25.67 18.18 22.49
C ASN A 55 27.02 17.77 21.86
N PRO A 56 27.97 18.70 21.66
CA PRO A 56 29.22 18.43 20.95
C PRO A 56 30.07 17.38 21.67
N GLY A 57 30.62 16.43 20.90
CA GLY A 57 31.53 15.39 21.41
C GLY A 57 30.85 14.23 22.15
N THR A 58 29.52 14.22 22.21
CA THR A 58 28.77 13.10 22.81
C THR A 58 28.74 11.89 21.88
N PRO A 59 28.96 10.66 22.38
CA PRO A 59 28.90 9.45 21.55
C PRO A 59 27.50 9.18 20.98
N GLN A 60 26.44 9.71 21.60
CA GLN A 60 25.06 9.63 21.13
C GLN A 60 24.87 10.29 19.76
N SER A 61 25.61 11.37 19.47
CA SER A 61 25.55 12.07 18.18
C SER A 61 25.87 11.14 17.00
N ILE A 62 26.72 10.13 17.21
CA ILE A 62 27.04 9.12 16.18
C ILE A 62 25.82 8.28 15.83
N VAL A 63 24.99 7.93 16.81
CA VAL A 63 23.78 7.13 16.59
C VAL A 63 22.79 7.88 15.71
N PHE A 64 22.51 9.14 16.02
CA PHE A 64 21.63 9.98 15.20
C PHE A 64 22.15 10.16 13.77
N MET A 65 23.45 10.40 13.60
CA MET A 65 24.07 10.52 12.26
C MET A 65 23.94 9.25 11.43
N LEU A 66 24.13 8.08 12.06
CA LEU A 66 23.99 6.79 11.38
C LEU A 66 22.52 6.48 11.04
N SER A 67 21.57 6.83 11.92
CA SER A 67 20.13 6.73 11.64
C SER A 67 19.72 7.63 10.48
N ALA A 68 20.17 8.89 10.45
CA ALA A 68 19.94 9.81 9.34
C ALA A 68 20.49 9.26 8.02
N ALA A 69 21.72 8.72 8.03
CA ALA A 69 22.31 8.07 6.87
C ALA A 69 21.49 6.85 6.41
N ALA A 70 20.97 6.03 7.34
CA ALA A 70 20.10 4.91 7.02
C ALA A 70 18.79 5.34 6.36
N CYS A 71 18.13 6.38 6.88
CA CYS A 71 16.92 6.96 6.28
C CYS A 71 17.19 7.50 4.87
N VAL A 72 18.31 8.21 4.66
CA VAL A 72 18.71 8.68 3.33
C VAL A 72 18.96 7.51 2.38
N MET A 73 19.64 6.44 2.81
CA MET A 73 19.87 5.26 1.99
C MET A 73 18.55 4.58 1.58
N ILE A 74 17.59 4.42 2.49
CA ILE A 74 16.29 3.83 2.18
C ILE A 74 15.50 4.73 1.22
N ALA A 75 15.49 6.04 1.46
CA ALA A 75 14.86 7.01 0.57
C ALA A 75 15.45 6.95 -0.85
N VAL A 76 16.79 6.90 -0.99
CA VAL A 76 17.46 6.75 -2.28
C VAL A 76 17.13 5.41 -2.95
N ALA A 77 17.14 4.31 -2.18
CA ALA A 77 16.78 2.98 -2.70
C ALA A 77 15.34 2.91 -3.21
N LEU A 78 14.40 3.59 -2.54
CA LEU A 78 13.02 3.76 -2.99
C LEU A 78 12.95 4.61 -4.27
N TRP A 79 13.71 5.70 -4.32
CA TRP A 79 13.69 6.67 -5.42
C TRP A 79 14.26 6.10 -6.72
N GLN A 80 15.33 5.31 -6.64
CA GLN A 80 15.96 4.68 -7.81
C GLN A 80 15.10 3.60 -8.48
N ARG A 81 14.14 3.02 -7.76
CA ARG A 81 13.31 1.90 -8.23
C ARG A 81 11.92 2.32 -8.74
N SER A 82 11.59 3.61 -8.64
CA SER A 82 10.22 4.11 -8.78
C SER A 82 10.09 5.17 -9.87
N ARG A 83 9.02 5.12 -10.69
CA ARG A 83 8.65 6.25 -11.57
C ARG A 83 8.09 7.40 -10.73
N TRP A 84 8.60 8.61 -10.97
CA TRP A 84 8.33 9.83 -10.18
C TRP A 84 6.84 10.19 -10.14
N SER A 85 6.37 10.60 -8.96
CA SER A 85 5.04 11.19 -8.73
C SER A 85 5.19 12.40 -7.83
N ALA A 86 4.56 13.51 -8.17
CA ALA A 86 4.60 14.71 -7.34
C ALA A 86 3.94 14.44 -5.96
N PRO A 87 4.47 15.00 -4.86
CA PRO A 87 3.86 14.87 -3.54
C PRO A 87 2.46 15.50 -3.51
N ASP A 88 1.55 14.90 -2.74
CA ASP A 88 0.22 15.47 -2.52
C ASP A 88 0.29 16.74 -1.64
N LEU A 89 -0.83 17.47 -1.51
CA LEU A 89 -0.86 18.73 -0.75
C LEU A 89 -0.43 18.52 0.71
N LEU A 90 -0.80 17.40 1.31
CA LEU A 90 -0.52 17.10 2.70
C LEU A 90 0.94 16.71 2.89
N GLU A 91 1.49 15.92 1.98
CA GLU A 91 2.92 15.59 1.90
C GLU A 91 3.76 16.87 1.73
N GLY A 92 3.31 17.79 0.86
CA GLY A 92 3.93 19.10 0.67
C GLY A 92 3.92 19.97 1.94
N ILE A 93 2.81 19.98 2.68
CA ILE A 93 2.73 20.68 3.98
C ILE A 93 3.73 20.09 4.97
N CYS A 94 3.81 18.76 5.10
CA CYS A 94 4.73 18.10 6.02
C CYS A 94 6.20 18.40 5.70
N MET A 95 6.56 18.36 4.41
CA MET A 95 7.90 18.74 3.93
C MET A 95 8.21 20.22 4.23
N GLY A 96 7.25 21.11 3.96
CA GLY A 96 7.39 22.54 4.22
C GLY A 96 7.55 22.85 5.71
N SER A 97 6.77 22.22 6.58
CA SER A 97 6.89 22.36 8.03
C SER A 97 8.24 21.88 8.56
N SER A 98 8.76 20.78 8.01
CA SER A 98 10.08 20.24 8.38
C SER A 98 11.21 21.20 8.00
N LEU A 99 11.15 21.80 6.80
CA LEU A 99 12.11 22.81 6.36
C LEU A 99 12.00 24.13 7.15
N ALA A 100 10.77 24.55 7.46
CA ALA A 100 10.53 25.74 8.27
C ALA A 100 11.13 25.60 9.67
N ALA A 101 11.08 24.42 10.27
CA ALA A 101 11.71 24.14 11.56
C ALA A 101 13.24 24.39 11.54
N ILE A 102 13.92 24.00 10.46
CA ILE A 102 15.36 24.26 10.26
C ILE A 102 15.63 25.76 10.20
N LEU A 103 14.84 26.48 9.40
CA LEU A 103 15.01 27.92 9.21
C LEU A 103 14.78 28.68 10.52
N LEU A 104 13.75 28.29 11.29
CA LEU A 104 13.47 28.86 12.60
C LEU A 104 14.64 28.60 13.56
N TRP A 105 15.17 27.38 13.62
CA TRP A 105 16.35 27.09 14.46
C TRP A 105 17.57 27.93 14.08
N LEU A 106 17.88 28.05 12.78
CA LEU A 106 19.01 28.85 12.30
C LEU A 106 18.90 30.33 12.69
N VAL A 107 17.67 30.87 12.70
CA VAL A 107 17.39 32.26 13.05
C VAL A 107 17.45 32.49 14.56
N PHE A 108 16.76 31.66 15.34
CA PHE A 108 16.56 31.91 16.77
C PHE A 108 17.72 31.40 17.63
N ARG A 109 18.51 30.42 17.15
CA ARG A 109 19.61 29.78 17.90
C ARG A 109 19.22 29.16 19.25
N GLU A 110 17.94 29.14 19.59
CA GLU A 110 17.40 28.55 20.81
C GLU A 110 17.18 27.04 20.62
N ALA A 111 18.06 26.25 21.22
CA ALA A 111 18.07 24.80 21.09
C ALA A 111 16.79 24.13 21.60
N PHE A 112 16.23 24.64 22.70
CA PHE A 112 15.06 24.05 23.35
C PHE A 112 13.81 24.11 22.48
N TRP A 113 13.47 25.29 21.95
CA TRP A 113 12.25 25.46 21.13
C TRP A 113 12.37 24.77 19.77
N ALA A 114 13.57 24.73 19.21
CA ALA A 114 13.82 23.94 18.00
C ALA A 114 13.59 22.44 18.24
N HIS A 115 14.08 21.92 19.37
CA HIS A 115 13.84 20.52 19.77
C HIS A 115 12.35 20.24 20.00
N MET A 116 11.63 21.13 20.69
CA MET A 116 10.18 20.98 20.91
C MET A 116 9.36 21.04 19.62
N LEU A 117 9.80 21.82 18.64
CA LEU A 117 9.17 21.83 17.33
C LEU A 117 9.37 20.50 16.60
N VAL A 118 10.55 19.90 16.69
CA VAL A 118 10.82 18.56 16.13
C VAL A 118 9.91 17.52 16.79
N VAL A 119 9.78 17.52 18.12
CA VAL A 119 8.86 16.64 18.86
C VAL A 119 7.43 16.74 18.31
N ALA A 120 6.94 17.96 18.04
CA ALA A 120 5.60 18.18 17.51
C ALA A 120 5.45 17.75 16.04
N VAL A 121 6.53 17.82 15.24
CA VAL A 121 6.53 17.45 13.82
C VAL A 121 6.63 15.93 13.61
N VAL A 122 7.21 15.17 14.55
CA VAL A 122 7.35 13.70 14.45
C VAL A 122 6.01 13.01 14.15
N PRO A 123 4.90 13.20 14.90
CA PRO A 123 3.62 12.58 14.58
C PRO A 123 3.08 12.99 13.21
N VAL A 124 3.28 14.26 12.81
CA VAL A 124 2.86 14.76 11.50
C VAL A 124 3.60 14.03 10.38
N SER A 125 4.89 13.73 10.58
CA SER A 125 5.70 12.96 9.63
C SER A 125 5.28 11.49 9.50
N PHE A 126 4.62 10.93 10.51
CA PHE A 126 4.08 9.56 10.48
C PHE A 126 2.73 9.45 9.78
N TRP A 127 2.03 10.58 9.57
CA TRP A 127 0.72 10.60 8.97
C TRP A 127 0.62 9.89 7.61
N PRO A 128 1.53 10.10 6.64
CA PRO A 128 1.47 9.40 5.35
C PRO A 128 1.67 7.89 5.51
N THR A 129 2.47 7.46 6.49
CA THR A 129 2.65 6.04 6.83
C THR A 129 1.39 5.45 7.44
N TRP A 130 0.78 6.12 8.42
CA TRP A 130 -0.49 5.64 8.99
C TRP A 130 -1.58 5.54 7.91
N ARG A 131 -1.69 6.54 7.04
CA ARG A 131 -2.59 6.53 5.88
C ARG A 131 -2.30 5.37 4.93
N SER A 132 -1.02 5.07 4.69
CA SER A 132 -0.59 3.91 3.90
C SER A 132 -1.09 2.60 4.51
N VAL A 133 -0.87 2.41 5.82
CA VAL A 133 -1.28 1.21 6.56
C VAL A 133 -2.80 1.06 6.69
N TRP A 134 -3.54 2.16 6.85
CA TRP A 134 -5.01 2.14 6.84
C TRP A 134 -5.58 1.67 5.50
N GLY A 135 -4.93 2.05 4.39
CA GLY A 135 -5.31 1.60 3.06
C GLY A 135 -4.96 0.13 2.83
N ASP A 136 -3.74 -0.27 3.18
CA ASP A 136 -3.26 -1.64 3.08
C ASP A 136 -2.14 -1.89 4.09
N ARG A 137 -2.41 -2.74 5.08
CA ARG A 137 -1.45 -3.10 6.13
C ARG A 137 -0.18 -3.73 5.60
N ALA A 138 -0.27 -4.39 4.45
CA ALA A 138 0.81 -5.17 3.91
C ALA A 138 1.93 -4.30 3.32
N ARG A 139 1.62 -3.05 2.93
CA ARG A 139 2.60 -2.07 2.41
C ARG A 139 3.74 -1.76 3.37
N GLU A 140 3.46 -1.75 4.68
CA GLU A 140 4.43 -1.45 5.73
C GLU A 140 4.71 -2.67 6.63
N ARG A 141 4.33 -3.88 6.21
CA ARG A 141 4.45 -5.11 7.02
C ARG A 141 5.90 -5.53 7.18
N SER A 142 6.57 -4.95 8.16
CA SER A 142 7.97 -5.19 8.50
C SER A 142 8.16 -5.42 10.01
N PRO A 143 9.02 -6.36 10.44
CA PRO A 143 9.40 -6.49 11.85
C PRO A 143 10.24 -5.29 12.34
N ALA A 144 10.73 -4.43 11.43
CA ALA A 144 11.47 -3.23 11.78
C ALA A 144 10.69 -2.31 12.73
N TRP A 145 9.37 -2.18 12.55
CA TRP A 145 8.52 -1.36 13.41
C TRP A 145 8.53 -1.81 14.88
N GLY A 146 8.51 -3.12 15.11
CA GLY A 146 8.64 -3.68 16.45
C GLY A 146 10.04 -3.51 17.02
N LEU A 147 11.08 -3.66 16.18
CA LEU A 147 12.46 -3.43 16.60
C LEU A 147 12.72 -1.98 16.98
N TRP A 148 12.21 -1.01 16.22
CA TRP A 148 12.30 0.41 16.58
C TRP A 148 11.54 0.69 17.88
N SER A 149 10.33 0.14 18.05
CA SER A 149 9.57 0.29 19.30
C SER A 149 10.30 -0.29 20.52
N ILE A 150 10.95 -1.44 20.38
CA ILE A 150 11.79 -2.03 21.43
C ILE A 150 13.02 -1.14 21.70
N GLY A 151 13.62 -0.58 20.64
CA GLY A 151 14.72 0.35 20.72
C GLY A 151 14.35 1.60 21.52
N ASP A 152 13.24 2.24 21.21
CA ASP A 152 12.77 3.45 21.88
C ASP A 152 12.40 3.18 23.35
N LEU A 153 11.79 2.03 23.63
CA LEU A 153 11.51 1.60 25.00
C LEU A 153 12.82 1.40 25.79
N ALA A 154 13.85 0.81 25.18
CA ALA A 154 15.16 0.66 25.81
C ALA A 154 15.83 2.02 26.04
N THR A 155 15.71 2.96 25.11
CA THR A 155 16.16 4.35 25.28
C THR A 155 15.45 5.03 26.45
N LEU A 156 14.14 4.83 26.60
CA LEU A 156 13.38 5.34 27.74
C LEU A 156 13.86 4.74 29.08
N MET A 157 14.12 3.43 29.11
CA MET A 157 14.66 2.75 30.30
C MET A 157 16.06 3.25 30.66
N LEU A 158 16.90 3.56 29.66
CA LEU A 158 18.21 4.15 29.88
C LEU A 158 18.08 5.57 30.47
N ALA A 159 17.26 6.43 29.86
CA ALA A 159 17.07 7.82 30.28
C ALA A 159 16.59 7.93 31.73
N THR A 160 15.63 7.10 32.13
CA THR A 160 15.10 7.06 33.51
C THR A 160 16.14 6.61 34.55
N ARG A 161 17.16 5.84 34.14
CA ARG A 161 18.22 5.33 35.03
C ARG A 161 19.40 6.29 35.17
N THR A 162 19.69 7.08 34.15
CA THR A 162 20.82 8.02 34.16
C THR A 162 20.52 9.35 34.84
N GLY A 163 19.26 9.61 35.20
CA GLY A 163 18.88 10.59 36.23
C GLY A 163 19.19 12.08 35.95
N GLY A 164 19.36 12.48 34.69
CA GLY A 164 19.79 13.85 34.35
C GLY A 164 19.23 14.41 33.04
N GLN A 165 18.05 13.97 32.61
CA GLN A 165 17.48 14.35 31.32
C GLN A 165 16.39 15.40 31.48
N ASP A 166 16.43 16.44 30.65
CA ASP A 166 15.46 17.55 30.67
C ASP A 166 14.10 17.08 30.10
N ILE A 167 13.01 17.79 30.41
CA ILE A 167 11.63 17.41 30.00
C ILE A 167 11.54 17.16 28.49
N GLY A 168 12.32 17.91 27.72
CA GLY A 168 12.33 17.80 26.27
C GLY A 168 12.87 16.47 25.71
N GLU A 169 13.78 15.81 26.41
CA GLU A 169 14.33 14.51 25.96
C GLU A 169 13.31 13.39 26.19
N TYR A 170 12.62 13.39 27.34
CA TYR A 170 11.54 12.43 27.61
C TYR A 170 10.36 12.59 26.66
N ALA A 171 9.97 13.83 26.36
CA ALA A 171 8.88 14.12 25.44
C ALA A 171 9.18 13.53 24.05
N TYR A 172 10.42 13.69 23.58
CA TYR A 172 10.87 13.13 22.31
C TYR A 172 10.78 11.59 22.28
N ILE A 173 11.42 10.93 23.25
CA ILE A 173 11.47 9.46 23.32
C ILE A 173 10.05 8.85 23.39
N LEU A 174 9.16 9.47 24.17
CA LEU A 174 7.78 9.00 24.31
C LEU A 174 6.98 9.16 23.01
N VAL A 175 7.19 10.26 22.28
CA VAL A 175 6.51 10.51 21.00
C VAL A 175 7.01 9.55 19.93
N GLU A 176 8.32 9.32 19.81
CA GLU A 176 8.86 8.32 18.89
C GLU A 176 8.33 6.92 19.20
N LEU A 177 8.41 6.51 20.47
CA LEU A 177 7.91 5.20 20.92
C LEU A 177 6.43 5.04 20.55
N ALA A 178 5.60 6.05 20.81
CA ALA A 178 4.19 6.01 20.47
C ALA A 178 3.97 5.90 18.96
N CYS A 179 4.74 6.64 18.16
CA CYS A 179 4.65 6.62 16.70
C CYS A 179 5.06 5.25 16.13
N HIS A 180 6.23 4.71 16.48
CA HIS A 180 6.66 3.38 16.03
C HIS A 180 5.72 2.27 16.53
N ALA A 181 5.34 2.30 17.82
CA ALA A 181 4.46 1.29 18.40
C ALA A 181 3.06 1.33 17.79
N SER A 182 2.55 2.51 17.41
CA SER A 182 1.25 2.62 16.74
C SER A 182 1.27 1.97 15.36
N VAL A 183 2.30 2.22 14.53
CA VAL A 183 2.42 1.57 13.22
C VAL A 183 2.56 0.06 13.41
N TRP A 184 3.37 -0.36 14.38
CA TRP A 184 3.54 -1.77 14.72
C TRP A 184 2.22 -2.45 15.12
N PHE A 185 1.40 -1.78 15.94
CA PHE A 185 0.08 -2.27 16.32
C PHE A 185 -0.87 -2.33 15.12
N MET A 186 -0.85 -1.32 14.24
CA MET A 186 -1.69 -1.25 13.05
C MET A 186 -1.39 -2.35 12.02
N ILE A 187 -0.11 -2.72 11.83
CA ILE A 187 0.29 -3.84 10.95
C ILE A 187 0.08 -5.22 11.61
N GLY A 188 -0.09 -5.25 12.93
CA GLY A 188 -0.30 -6.43 13.76
C GLY A 188 0.97 -6.87 14.51
N LEU A 189 0.83 -7.09 15.82
CA LEU A 189 1.90 -7.53 16.75
C LEU A 189 2.52 -8.89 16.40
N GLY A 190 2.09 -9.58 15.34
CA GLY A 190 2.65 -10.85 14.88
C GLY A 190 4.06 -10.76 14.28
N THR A 191 4.57 -9.56 14.00
CA THR A 191 5.91 -9.34 13.43
C THR A 191 7.05 -9.40 14.46
N VAL A 192 6.76 -9.65 15.74
CA VAL A 192 7.75 -9.76 16.85
C VAL A 192 8.85 -10.79 16.58
N ASN A 193 8.53 -11.89 15.87
CA ASN A 193 9.49 -12.95 15.61
C ASN A 193 10.12 -12.79 14.23
N PRO A 194 11.35 -12.27 14.10
CA PRO A 194 12.03 -12.19 12.81
C PRO A 194 12.18 -13.57 12.16
N LEU A 195 12.26 -14.66 12.93
CA LEU A 195 12.27 -16.05 12.43
C LEU A 195 10.91 -16.53 11.90
N ARG A 196 9.78 -15.97 12.36
CA ARG A 196 8.48 -16.16 11.69
C ARG A 196 8.34 -15.31 10.43
N SER A 197 9.24 -14.35 10.21
CA SER A 197 9.48 -13.76 8.88
C SER A 197 10.41 -14.64 8.02
N PHE A 198 10.91 -15.76 8.56
CA PHE A 198 11.75 -16.77 7.91
C PHE A 198 11.10 -18.17 7.86
N GLY A 199 9.77 -18.26 8.10
CA GLY A 199 8.99 -19.49 8.00
C GLY A 199 8.93 -20.33 9.28
N TRP A 200 7.91 -21.20 9.36
CA TRP A 200 7.76 -22.17 10.43
C TRP A 200 7.86 -23.60 9.89
N ARG A 201 8.01 -24.57 10.80
CA ARG A 201 8.38 -25.94 10.47
C ARG A 201 7.16 -26.87 10.62
N GLU A 202 6.72 -27.46 9.51
CA GLU A 202 5.71 -28.52 9.50
C GLU A 202 6.32 -29.81 8.93
N GLY A 203 6.64 -30.77 9.81
CA GLY A 203 7.24 -32.05 9.43
C GLY A 203 8.71 -31.99 8.95
N ARG A 204 9.02 -32.79 7.91
CA ARG A 204 10.39 -32.94 7.33
C ARG A 204 10.73 -31.90 6.26
N LEU A 205 9.77 -31.09 5.81
CA LEU A 205 9.96 -30.05 4.81
C LEU A 205 10.08 -28.68 5.50
N ARG A 206 11.12 -27.92 5.16
CA ARG A 206 11.16 -26.49 5.46
C ARG A 206 10.22 -25.81 4.49
N VAL A 207 9.04 -25.41 4.96
CA VAL A 207 8.22 -24.43 4.24
C VAL A 207 8.89 -23.10 4.50
N LEU A 208 9.70 -22.65 3.54
CA LEU A 208 10.11 -21.26 3.46
C LEU A 208 8.80 -20.49 3.32
N ASP A 209 8.47 -19.64 4.28
CA ASP A 209 7.29 -18.78 4.20
C ASP A 209 7.36 -18.11 2.83
N VAL A 210 6.46 -18.54 1.94
CA VAL A 210 6.24 -17.83 0.70
C VAL A 210 5.80 -16.48 1.20
N TYR A 211 6.57 -15.46 0.83
CA TYR A 211 6.07 -14.12 0.72
C TYR A 211 4.69 -14.25 0.07
N ALA A 212 3.60 -14.27 0.84
CA ALA A 212 2.33 -13.88 0.27
C ALA A 212 2.62 -12.43 -0.08
N PRO A 213 2.82 -12.08 -1.37
CA PRO A 213 3.13 -10.72 -1.73
C PRO A 213 2.07 -9.87 -1.04
N ALA A 214 2.55 -8.87 -0.30
CA ALA A 214 1.72 -7.97 0.49
C ALA A 214 0.47 -7.53 -0.28
N ASN A 215 0.64 -7.39 -1.59
CA ASN A 215 -0.38 -7.22 -2.59
C ASN A 215 -0.30 -8.40 -3.58
N PRO A 216 -1.36 -9.21 -3.80
CA PRO A 216 -1.36 -10.28 -4.80
C PRO A 216 -1.37 -9.76 -6.25
N PHE A 217 -1.25 -8.44 -6.41
CA PHE A 217 -1.27 -7.72 -7.67
C PHE A 217 -0.01 -6.88 -7.89
N ALA A 218 0.39 -6.76 -9.14
CA ALA A 218 1.37 -5.80 -9.62
C ALA A 218 0.72 -4.89 -10.67
N VAL A 219 0.88 -3.57 -10.56
CA VAL A 219 0.35 -2.63 -11.56
C VAL A 219 1.47 -2.23 -12.51
N ARG A 220 1.22 -2.33 -13.82
CA ARG A 220 2.16 -1.90 -14.87
C ARG A 220 1.45 -1.01 -15.87
N GLU A 221 2.22 -0.20 -16.61
CA GLU A 221 1.71 0.52 -17.78
C GLU A 221 1.83 -0.35 -19.03
N THR A 222 0.77 -0.37 -19.83
CA THR A 222 0.65 -1.04 -21.13
C THR A 222 0.10 -0.05 -22.16
N HIS A 223 -0.10 -0.49 -23.41
CA HIS A 223 -0.78 0.33 -24.42
C HIS A 223 -2.27 0.60 -24.09
N LEU A 224 -2.83 -0.10 -23.10
CA LEU A 224 -4.18 0.11 -22.57
C LEU A 224 -4.23 1.11 -21.40
N GLY A 225 -3.08 1.65 -20.99
CA GLY A 225 -2.94 2.45 -19.78
C GLY A 225 -2.43 1.61 -18.61
N LYS A 226 -2.99 1.80 -17.40
CA LYS A 226 -2.63 0.96 -16.25
C LYS A 226 -3.34 -0.39 -16.36
N ALA A 227 -2.62 -1.46 -16.04
CA ALA A 227 -3.12 -2.83 -16.05
C ALA A 227 -2.68 -3.57 -14.78
N VAL A 228 -3.50 -4.53 -14.37
CA VAL A 228 -3.28 -5.35 -13.18
C VAL A 228 -2.72 -6.70 -13.59
N PHE A 229 -1.60 -7.08 -13.00
CA PHE A 229 -0.93 -8.36 -13.21
C PHE A 229 -0.96 -9.16 -11.92
N ALA A 230 -1.02 -10.48 -12.02
CA ALA A 230 -0.89 -11.38 -10.88
C ALA A 230 0.54 -11.30 -10.33
N ALA A 231 0.70 -10.94 -9.06
CA ALA A 231 2.00 -11.00 -8.36
C ALA A 231 2.23 -12.35 -7.65
N GLN A 232 1.21 -13.20 -7.66
CA GLN A 232 1.23 -14.60 -7.23
C GLN A 232 0.29 -15.40 -8.14
N PRO A 233 0.41 -16.74 -8.20
CA PRO A 233 -0.55 -17.54 -8.94
C PRO A 233 -1.95 -17.50 -8.29
N PHE A 234 -2.99 -17.55 -9.12
CA PHE A 234 -4.38 -17.81 -8.70
C PHE A 234 -4.85 -19.11 -9.34
N GLY A 235 -5.49 -19.98 -8.56
CA GLY A 235 -6.15 -21.18 -9.06
C GLY A 235 -7.50 -20.87 -9.70
N ALA A 236 -7.94 -21.72 -10.63
CA ALA A 236 -9.27 -21.62 -11.21
C ALA A 236 -10.36 -21.62 -10.11
N GLY A 237 -11.22 -20.60 -10.13
CA GLY A 237 -12.30 -20.41 -9.16
C GLY A 237 -11.95 -19.55 -7.96
N ASP A 238 -10.68 -19.20 -7.76
CA ASP A 238 -10.25 -18.33 -6.66
C ASP A 238 -10.90 -16.94 -6.76
N GLU A 239 -11.28 -16.39 -5.61
CA GLU A 239 -11.68 -15.00 -5.49
C GLU A 239 -10.45 -14.10 -5.59
N ILE A 240 -10.51 -13.15 -6.52
CA ILE A 240 -9.41 -12.23 -6.83
C ILE A 240 -9.62 -10.93 -6.06
N VAL A 241 -10.71 -10.21 -6.33
CA VAL A 241 -11.00 -8.92 -5.69
C VAL A 241 -12.50 -8.60 -5.73
N ALA A 242 -13.02 -8.00 -4.66
CA ALA A 242 -14.38 -7.48 -4.62
C ALA A 242 -14.45 -6.04 -5.14
N PHE A 243 -15.48 -5.70 -5.91
CA PHE A 243 -15.69 -4.35 -6.42
C PHE A 243 -16.44 -3.53 -5.38
N THR A 244 -15.76 -2.58 -4.72
CA THR A 244 -16.27 -1.93 -3.48
C THR A 244 -16.68 -0.47 -3.66
N GLY A 245 -16.87 -0.06 -4.92
CA GLY A 245 -17.30 1.28 -5.29
C GLY A 245 -18.59 1.75 -4.62
N ARG A 246 -18.79 3.07 -4.57
CA ARG A 246 -20.07 3.62 -4.09
C ARG A 246 -21.19 3.25 -5.07
N ARG A 247 -22.29 2.72 -4.55
CA ARG A 247 -23.52 2.50 -5.34
C ARG A 247 -24.17 3.81 -5.74
N LEU A 248 -24.50 3.92 -7.02
CA LEU A 248 -25.08 5.09 -7.63
C LEU A 248 -26.19 4.68 -8.62
N PRO A 249 -27.33 5.37 -8.63
CA PRO A 249 -28.33 5.17 -9.68
C PRO A 249 -27.83 5.71 -11.03
N ALA A 250 -28.31 5.13 -12.12
CA ALA A 250 -27.94 5.46 -13.49
C ALA A 250 -28.08 6.97 -13.80
N GLU A 251 -29.12 7.61 -13.26
CA GLU A 251 -29.40 9.04 -13.42
C GLU A 251 -28.31 9.96 -12.85
N ARG A 252 -27.50 9.45 -11.90
CA ARG A 252 -26.39 10.18 -11.29
C ARG A 252 -25.05 9.92 -11.96
N LEU A 253 -25.03 9.12 -13.03
CA LEU A 253 -23.81 8.92 -13.80
C LEU A 253 -23.42 10.25 -14.50
N PRO A 254 -22.11 10.53 -14.61
CA PRO A 254 -21.64 11.66 -15.40
C PRO A 254 -22.15 11.56 -16.84
N ARG A 255 -22.66 12.68 -17.40
CA ARG A 255 -23.13 12.73 -18.80
C ARG A 255 -22.05 12.43 -19.85
N ARG A 256 -20.78 12.47 -19.44
CA ARG A 256 -19.61 12.12 -20.26
C ARG A 256 -18.67 11.27 -19.41
N LEU A 257 -18.61 9.97 -19.73
CA LEU A 257 -17.66 9.03 -19.16
C LEU A 257 -16.35 9.17 -19.96
N ILE A 258 -15.49 10.11 -19.57
CA ILE A 258 -14.19 10.35 -20.21
C ILE A 258 -13.10 10.17 -19.15
N GLY A 259 -12.08 9.37 -19.44
CA GLY A 259 -10.91 9.19 -18.56
C GLY A 259 -11.26 8.42 -17.28
N GLN A 260 -10.94 8.98 -16.11
CA GLN A 260 -11.20 8.32 -14.81
C GLN A 260 -12.70 8.11 -14.52
N ALA A 261 -13.59 8.75 -15.27
CA ALA A 261 -15.03 8.57 -15.19
C ALA A 261 -15.55 7.35 -15.99
N ASP A 262 -14.70 6.52 -16.59
CA ASP A 262 -15.09 5.31 -17.35
C ASP A 262 -14.96 4.01 -16.54
N ARG A 263 -14.95 4.12 -15.20
CA ARG A 263 -14.72 3.01 -14.26
C ARG A 263 -15.98 2.61 -13.49
N PHE A 264 -17.13 2.77 -14.13
CA PHE A 264 -18.41 2.39 -13.52
C PHE A 264 -18.75 0.95 -13.91
N VAL A 265 -19.05 0.13 -12.92
CA VAL A 265 -19.50 -1.25 -13.14
C VAL A 265 -20.99 -1.32 -12.88
N GLN A 266 -21.76 -1.71 -13.88
CA GLN A 266 -23.19 -1.93 -13.70
C GLN A 266 -23.40 -3.15 -12.79
N ILE A 267 -24.31 -3.03 -11.82
CA ILE A 267 -24.63 -4.10 -10.86
C ILE A 267 -26.12 -4.41 -10.75
N ALA A 268 -26.97 -3.54 -11.30
CA ALA A 268 -28.39 -3.78 -11.57
C ALA A 268 -28.82 -2.97 -12.80
N ARG A 269 -30.07 -3.14 -13.25
CA ARG A 269 -30.59 -2.43 -14.45
C ARG A 269 -30.38 -0.92 -14.41
N ASP A 270 -30.55 -0.32 -13.24
CA ASP A 270 -30.46 1.12 -13.00
C ASP A 270 -29.40 1.49 -11.95
N THR A 271 -28.54 0.56 -11.53
CA THR A 271 -27.58 0.76 -10.44
C THR A 271 -26.17 0.39 -10.86
N TYR A 272 -25.22 1.25 -10.49
CA TYR A 272 -23.80 1.15 -10.81
C TYR A 272 -22.95 1.27 -9.55
N LEU A 273 -21.77 0.66 -9.56
CA LEU A 273 -20.67 0.99 -8.66
C LEU A 273 -19.79 2.04 -9.34
N GLY A 274 -19.53 3.14 -8.65
CA GLY A 274 -18.49 4.09 -9.04
C GLY A 274 -17.08 3.59 -8.74
N PRO A 275 -16.04 4.35 -9.12
CA PRO A 275 -14.65 3.98 -8.81
C PRO A 275 -14.43 3.87 -7.30
N SER A 276 -13.76 2.80 -6.87
CA SER A 276 -13.42 2.55 -5.45
C SER A 276 -12.15 3.29 -5.01
N GLY A 277 -11.28 3.67 -5.95
CA GLY A 277 -9.91 4.10 -5.70
C GLY A 277 -8.92 2.95 -5.48
N GLY A 278 -9.38 1.70 -5.59
CA GLY A 278 -8.64 0.46 -5.37
C GLY A 278 -8.07 -0.18 -6.64
N ILE A 279 -7.67 -1.46 -6.52
CA ILE A 279 -7.09 -2.22 -7.63
C ILE A 279 -8.13 -2.65 -8.66
N ASP A 280 -9.39 -2.82 -8.25
CA ASP A 280 -10.55 -3.15 -9.07
C ASP A 280 -10.80 -2.12 -10.18
N ASP A 281 -10.49 -0.84 -9.92
CA ASP A 281 -10.58 0.27 -10.88
C ASP A 281 -9.59 0.17 -12.07
N LEU A 282 -8.60 -0.72 -11.98
CA LEU A 282 -7.48 -0.83 -12.94
C LEU A 282 -7.50 -2.15 -13.73
N ILE A 283 -8.47 -3.02 -13.48
CA ILE A 283 -8.57 -4.33 -14.14
C ILE A 283 -9.19 -4.14 -15.52
N ASN A 284 -8.40 -4.40 -16.56
CA ASN A 284 -8.78 -4.13 -17.93
C ASN A 284 -9.72 -5.17 -18.53
N HIS A 285 -10.25 -4.79 -19.69
CA HIS A 285 -10.99 -5.69 -20.55
C HIS A 285 -10.07 -6.64 -21.34
N SER A 286 -10.48 -7.90 -21.50
CA SER A 286 -9.95 -8.81 -22.53
C SER A 286 -11.06 -9.61 -23.22
N CYS A 287 -10.96 -9.77 -24.54
CA CYS A 287 -11.83 -10.66 -25.33
C CYS A 287 -11.51 -12.15 -25.12
N ALA A 288 -10.36 -12.46 -24.51
CA ALA A 288 -9.97 -13.79 -24.04
C ALA A 288 -9.64 -13.70 -22.54
N PRO A 289 -10.65 -13.47 -21.68
CA PRO A 289 -10.41 -13.16 -20.27
C PRO A 289 -9.92 -14.39 -19.50
N ASN A 290 -9.14 -14.15 -18.44
CA ASN A 290 -8.77 -15.16 -17.45
C ASN A 290 -9.52 -14.99 -16.13
N ALA A 291 -10.27 -13.89 -15.96
CA ALA A 291 -11.11 -13.60 -14.81
C ALA A 291 -12.52 -13.15 -15.23
N GLY A 292 -13.49 -13.24 -14.32
CA GLY A 292 -14.87 -12.82 -14.56
C GLY A 292 -15.61 -12.46 -13.27
N LEU A 293 -16.67 -11.66 -13.36
CA LEU A 293 -17.44 -11.24 -12.18
C LEU A 293 -18.49 -12.29 -11.82
N ARG A 294 -18.55 -12.64 -10.53
CA ARG A 294 -19.66 -13.35 -9.91
C ARG A 294 -20.46 -12.42 -9.02
N PHE A 295 -21.77 -12.57 -9.07
CA PHE A 295 -22.74 -11.77 -8.31
C PHE A 295 -23.26 -12.57 -7.12
N THR A 296 -22.34 -13.12 -6.32
CA THR A 296 -22.66 -13.91 -5.12
C THR A 296 -22.79 -12.99 -3.91
N GLY A 297 -24.03 -12.67 -3.52
CA GLY A 297 -24.32 -11.78 -2.39
C GLY A 297 -24.49 -10.32 -2.81
N ASP A 298 -24.23 -9.39 -1.90
CA ASP A 298 -24.49 -7.96 -2.16
C ASP A 298 -23.51 -7.35 -3.15
N THR A 299 -22.24 -7.76 -3.14
CA THR A 299 -21.15 -7.11 -3.88
C THR A 299 -20.56 -8.05 -4.92
N PRO A 300 -20.37 -7.63 -6.18
CA PRO A 300 -19.75 -8.49 -7.18
C PRO A 300 -18.27 -8.72 -6.89
N VAL A 301 -17.84 -9.96 -7.07
CA VAL A 301 -16.47 -10.44 -6.83
C VAL A 301 -15.88 -10.94 -8.13
N LEU A 302 -14.68 -10.49 -8.46
CA LEU A 302 -13.92 -11.00 -9.58
C LEU A 302 -13.30 -12.34 -9.19
N VAL A 303 -13.49 -13.36 -10.02
CA VAL A 303 -12.96 -14.71 -9.81
C VAL A 303 -12.12 -15.17 -10.99
N ALA A 304 -11.14 -16.03 -10.72
CA ALA A 304 -10.33 -16.66 -11.77
C ALA A 304 -11.19 -17.70 -12.54
N ILE A 305 -11.17 -17.65 -13.87
CA ILE A 305 -11.90 -18.60 -14.74
C ILE A 305 -11.04 -19.83 -15.07
N ARG A 306 -9.72 -19.64 -15.02
CA ARG A 306 -8.67 -20.65 -15.18
C ARG A 306 -7.52 -20.30 -14.24
N ASP A 307 -6.54 -21.18 -14.12
CA ASP A 307 -5.29 -20.85 -13.43
C ASP A 307 -4.64 -19.62 -14.08
N ILE A 308 -4.18 -18.68 -13.26
CA ILE A 308 -3.50 -17.45 -13.66
C ILE A 308 -2.08 -17.53 -13.09
N ALA A 309 -1.07 -17.59 -13.95
CA ALA A 309 0.31 -17.62 -13.50
C ALA A 309 0.78 -16.23 -13.01
N GLU A 310 1.80 -16.22 -12.13
CA GLU A 310 2.49 -14.99 -11.77
C GLU A 310 2.99 -14.27 -13.03
N GLY A 311 2.73 -12.96 -13.10
CA GLY A 311 3.09 -12.12 -14.23
C GLY A 311 2.09 -12.09 -15.37
N GLU A 312 0.99 -12.86 -15.33
CA GLU A 312 -0.13 -12.71 -16.27
C GLU A 312 -0.98 -11.47 -15.96
N GLU A 313 -1.48 -10.79 -16.99
CA GLU A 313 -2.47 -9.71 -16.83
C GLU A 313 -3.81 -10.32 -16.41
N ILE A 314 -4.42 -9.78 -15.35
CA ILE A 314 -5.77 -10.14 -14.91
C ILE A 314 -6.74 -9.25 -15.67
N ALA A 315 -7.64 -9.87 -16.45
CA ALA A 315 -8.59 -9.15 -17.27
C ALA A 315 -9.92 -9.91 -17.40
N TRP A 316 -11.02 -9.17 -17.54
CA TRP A 316 -12.37 -9.72 -17.64
C TRP A 316 -13.15 -9.13 -18.83
N ASP A 317 -14.31 -9.70 -19.14
CA ASP A 317 -15.12 -9.23 -20.26
C ASP A 317 -16.23 -8.27 -19.79
N TYR A 318 -16.08 -6.97 -20.06
CA TYR A 318 -17.04 -5.95 -19.65
C TYR A 318 -18.44 -6.18 -20.19
N SER A 319 -18.57 -6.85 -21.35
CA SER A 319 -19.87 -7.19 -21.92
C SER A 319 -20.75 -7.98 -20.95
N THR A 320 -20.17 -8.72 -19.99
CA THR A 320 -20.96 -9.54 -19.05
C THR A 320 -21.71 -8.75 -17.98
N THR A 321 -21.54 -7.43 -17.91
CA THR A 321 -22.32 -6.54 -17.02
C THR A 321 -23.13 -5.48 -17.77
N LEU A 322 -22.91 -5.29 -19.07
CA LEU A 322 -23.49 -4.18 -19.82
C LEU A 322 -24.91 -4.50 -20.32
N ALA A 323 -25.90 -3.80 -19.77
CA ALA A 323 -27.29 -3.83 -20.25
C ALA A 323 -27.61 -2.72 -21.26
N ASP A 324 -26.84 -1.62 -21.24
CA ASP A 324 -27.07 -0.48 -22.13
C ASP A 324 -26.57 -0.79 -23.55
N ALA A 325 -27.50 -0.97 -24.48
CA ALA A 325 -27.23 -1.23 -25.89
C ALA A 325 -26.54 -0.04 -26.61
N GLN A 326 -26.58 1.16 -26.03
CA GLN A 326 -25.92 2.35 -26.59
C GLN A 326 -24.45 2.46 -26.18
N TRP A 327 -24.04 1.82 -25.07
CA TRP A 327 -22.66 1.85 -24.62
C TRP A 327 -21.76 1.03 -25.55
N ARG A 328 -20.67 1.65 -26.01
CA ARG A 328 -19.69 1.03 -26.90
C ARG A 328 -18.28 1.52 -26.58
N MET A 329 -17.32 0.62 -26.65
CA MET A 329 -15.89 0.92 -26.48
C MET A 329 -15.06 0.28 -27.60
N THR A 330 -14.16 1.03 -28.21
CA THR A 330 -13.15 0.48 -29.13
C THR A 330 -12.16 -0.37 -28.36
N CYS A 331 -11.99 -1.63 -28.76
CA CYS A 331 -11.14 -2.61 -28.09
C CYS A 331 -9.79 -2.78 -28.78
N THR A 332 -8.72 -2.68 -28.00
CA THR A 332 -7.34 -2.95 -28.43
C THR A 332 -6.64 -3.94 -27.48
N CYS A 333 -7.40 -4.83 -26.82
CA CYS A 333 -6.89 -5.71 -25.75
C CYS A 333 -5.77 -6.69 -26.15
N GLY A 334 -5.53 -6.90 -27.45
CA GLY A 334 -4.45 -7.75 -27.95
C GLY A 334 -4.74 -9.25 -27.95
N ALA A 335 -5.95 -9.68 -27.54
CA ALA A 335 -6.35 -11.09 -27.66
C ALA A 335 -6.38 -11.55 -29.14
N PRO A 336 -6.05 -12.83 -29.44
CA PRO A 336 -6.05 -13.35 -30.81
C PRO A 336 -7.39 -13.16 -31.55
N GLU A 337 -8.50 -13.28 -30.81
CA GLU A 337 -9.86 -13.03 -31.29
C GLU A 337 -10.43 -11.72 -30.72
N CYS A 338 -9.64 -10.64 -30.77
CA CYS A 338 -10.10 -9.32 -30.34
C CYS A 338 -11.34 -8.90 -31.16
N ARG A 339 -12.43 -8.54 -30.48
CA ARG A 339 -13.70 -8.18 -31.13
C ARG A 339 -13.70 -6.78 -31.77
N GLY A 340 -12.70 -5.95 -31.46
CA GLY A 340 -12.58 -4.57 -31.94
C GLY A 340 -13.58 -3.58 -31.33
N ILE A 341 -14.81 -4.01 -30.99
CA ILE A 341 -15.81 -3.22 -30.28
C ILE A 341 -16.41 -4.05 -29.14
N ILE A 342 -16.48 -3.46 -27.95
CA ILE A 342 -17.18 -4.02 -26.78
C ILE A 342 -18.50 -3.29 -26.63
N ALA A 343 -19.57 -4.06 -26.45
CA ALA A 343 -20.94 -3.57 -26.32
C ALA A 343 -21.74 -4.49 -25.37
N ALA A 344 -23.06 -4.27 -25.27
CA ALA A 344 -23.96 -5.06 -24.43
C ALA A 344 -23.89 -6.57 -24.68
N PHE A 345 -24.20 -7.37 -23.64
CA PHE A 345 -24.04 -8.83 -23.64
C PHE A 345 -24.77 -9.55 -24.78
N ASP A 346 -25.96 -9.08 -25.14
CA ASP A 346 -26.82 -9.63 -26.19
C ASP A 346 -26.21 -9.50 -27.60
N THR A 347 -25.25 -8.60 -27.78
CA THR A 347 -24.51 -8.42 -29.03
C THR A 347 -23.37 -9.43 -29.21
N LEU A 348 -23.00 -10.19 -28.17
CA LEU A 348 -21.95 -11.20 -28.27
C LEU A 348 -22.39 -12.37 -29.17
N PRO A 349 -21.47 -13.06 -29.86
CA PRO A 349 -21.81 -14.28 -30.59
C PRO A 349 -22.49 -15.33 -29.69
N PRO A 350 -23.49 -16.08 -30.18
CA PRO A 350 -24.24 -17.04 -29.34
C PRO A 350 -23.37 -18.05 -28.59
N ASP A 351 -22.27 -18.50 -29.18
CA ASP A 351 -21.32 -19.39 -28.52
C ASP A 351 -20.63 -18.74 -27.32
N ARG A 352 -20.26 -17.46 -27.44
CA ARG A 352 -19.68 -16.69 -26.33
C ARG A 352 -20.71 -16.45 -25.23
N GLN A 353 -21.95 -16.10 -25.60
CA GLN A 353 -23.04 -15.96 -24.62
C GLN A 353 -23.23 -17.26 -23.82
N ARG A 354 -23.35 -18.40 -24.51
CA ARG A 354 -23.44 -19.73 -23.88
C ARG A 354 -22.24 -20.02 -22.97
N TRP A 355 -21.03 -19.67 -23.42
CA TRP A 355 -19.80 -19.88 -22.65
C TRP A 355 -19.82 -19.12 -21.31
N TYR A 356 -20.19 -17.83 -21.30
CA TYR A 356 -20.28 -17.04 -20.07
C TYR A 356 -21.44 -17.51 -19.16
N LEU A 357 -22.61 -17.79 -19.74
CA LEU A 357 -23.78 -18.29 -19.00
C LEU A 357 -23.47 -19.62 -18.29
N SER A 358 -22.81 -20.56 -18.98
CA SER A 358 -22.45 -21.87 -18.41
C SER A 358 -21.46 -21.81 -17.23
N ARG A 359 -20.83 -20.65 -17.00
CA ARG A 359 -19.82 -20.42 -15.95
C ARG A 359 -20.30 -19.45 -14.87
N GLU A 360 -21.56 -19.01 -14.95
CA GLU A 360 -22.15 -18.06 -13.99
C GLU A 360 -21.40 -16.72 -13.94
N LEU A 361 -20.88 -16.26 -15.08
CA LEU A 361 -20.10 -15.02 -15.20
C LEU A 361 -20.91 -13.83 -15.74
N VAL A 362 -22.22 -14.03 -15.96
CA VAL A 362 -23.13 -13.04 -16.53
C VAL A 362 -23.93 -12.41 -15.40
N ALA A 363 -24.02 -11.08 -15.41
CA ALA A 363 -24.76 -10.38 -14.40
C ALA A 363 -26.25 -10.80 -14.40
N PRO A 364 -26.88 -11.04 -13.22
CA PRO A 364 -28.22 -11.63 -13.14
C PRO A 364 -29.30 -10.87 -13.92
N TYR A 365 -29.19 -9.55 -14.00
CA TYR A 365 -30.15 -8.69 -14.70
C TYR A 365 -30.05 -8.76 -16.24
N LEU A 366 -29.04 -9.43 -16.78
CA LEU A 366 -28.86 -9.68 -18.22
C LEU A 366 -29.38 -11.06 -18.63
N VAL A 367 -29.57 -11.98 -17.67
CA VAL A 367 -30.06 -13.32 -17.95
C VAL A 367 -31.58 -13.23 -18.15
N PRO A 368 -32.13 -13.66 -19.30
CA PRO A 368 -33.57 -13.72 -19.50
C PRO A 368 -34.21 -14.61 -18.43
N ASN A 369 -35.31 -14.14 -17.84
CA ASN A 369 -36.02 -14.90 -16.83
C ASN A 369 -36.51 -16.24 -17.42
N ARG A 370 -36.28 -17.36 -16.73
CA ARG A 370 -36.80 -18.68 -17.15
C ARG A 370 -38.34 -18.72 -17.26
N SER A 371 -39.05 -17.72 -16.72
CA SER A 371 -40.50 -17.57 -16.84
C SER A 371 -40.98 -17.04 -18.20
N ASP A 372 -40.11 -16.47 -19.02
CA ASP A 372 -40.50 -15.81 -20.28
C ASP A 372 -40.38 -16.74 -21.50
N VAL A 373 -39.97 -17.99 -21.31
CA VAL A 373 -39.80 -19.01 -22.37
C VAL A 373 -40.94 -20.05 -22.36
N ALA A 374 -41.94 -19.88 -21.48
CA ALA A 374 -43.11 -20.76 -21.36
C ALA A 374 -44.45 -20.01 -21.52
N ALA A 375 -44.49 -19.02 -22.42
CA ALA A 375 -45.71 -18.33 -22.85
C ALA A 375 -46.03 -18.65 -24.31
#